data_AF-A3CXE2-F1
#
_entry.id   AF-A3CXE2-F1
#
_cell.length_a   1.000
_cell.length_b   1.000
_cell.length_c   1.000
_cell.angle_alpha   90.00
_cell.angle_beta   90.00
_cell.angle_gamma   90.00
#
_symmetry.space_group_name_H-M   'P 1'
#
loop_
_entity.id
_entity.type
_entity.pdbx_description
1 polymer ?
#
loop_
_entity_poly.entity_id
_entity_poly.type
_entity_poly.pdbx_seq_one_letter_code
_entity_poly.pdbx_strand_id
1 'polypeptide(L)'
;MTAMTAVFSRVTATAVNARQINGRLSVYSYWKEFDPITAEDEAGAIHQMARRMAAAVTKGDLGLLLAEEVSRYSLMDLQIIGGRLHAEIIRLPEPYRKQVHPFITEQLFGAHHQLLAMHRSGRFRSMTEPITDRATFVEFCNMIPDGCFRRDESPERIPFRNTPRHRAFYYLVSAFTIFVLDRPGHPVGMPFPGGFRVEEHNGSFYCLIRDREKDVPFSICNFCPALQTEDG
;
A
#
# COMPACT_ATOMS: atom_id res chain seq x y z
N MET A 1 -13.29 66.07 -15.80
CA MET A 1 -13.53 67.25 -14.93
C MET A 1 -14.56 66.77 -13.92
N THR A 2 -14.32 66.60 -12.62
CA THR A 2 -13.47 67.32 -11.66
C THR A 2 -13.20 66.38 -10.47
N ALA A 3 -12.04 66.57 -9.84
CA ALA A 3 -11.51 65.81 -8.71
C ALA A 3 -12.21 66.13 -7.37
N MET A 4 -11.99 65.32 -6.33
CA MET A 4 -11.46 65.84 -5.06
C MET A 4 -10.95 64.75 -4.11
N THR A 5 -9.92 65.15 -3.39
CA THR A 5 -8.90 64.40 -2.64
C THR A 5 -8.97 64.80 -1.16
N ALA A 6 -8.60 63.92 -0.23
CA ALA A 6 -8.10 64.23 1.12
C ALA A 6 -7.34 62.98 1.61
N VAL A 7 -6.00 62.92 1.78
CA VAL A 7 -5.04 63.65 2.65
C VAL A 7 -5.33 63.48 4.14
N PHE A 8 -4.31 62.99 4.86
CA PHE A 8 -3.89 63.12 6.28
C PHE A 8 -3.45 61.74 6.79
N SER A 9 -2.34 61.52 7.50
CA SER A 9 -1.06 62.21 7.73
C SER A 9 -0.16 61.16 8.41
N ARG A 10 1.15 61.23 8.19
CA ARG A 10 2.15 60.41 8.91
C ARG A 10 2.31 60.91 10.34
N VAL A 11 2.30 60.02 11.32
CA VAL A 11 2.87 60.25 12.65
C VAL A 11 3.81 59.11 13.03
N THR A 12 5.07 59.51 13.11
CA THR A 12 6.28 59.00 13.78
C THR A 12 6.25 57.70 14.58
N ALA A 13 7.29 56.91 14.36
CA ALA A 13 7.77 55.84 15.24
C ALA A 13 8.38 56.41 16.54
N THR A 14 8.03 55.79 17.67
CA THR A 14 8.81 55.80 18.91
C THR A 14 8.89 54.38 19.44
N ALA A 15 10.09 54.01 19.86
CA ALA A 15 10.46 52.66 20.27
C ALA A 15 10.35 52.46 21.80
N VAL A 16 10.21 51.17 22.15
CA VAL A 16 10.55 50.50 23.44
C VAL A 16 9.61 50.76 24.64
N ASN A 17 8.83 49.75 25.05
CA ASN A 17 9.23 48.69 26.01
C ASN A 17 7.96 48.04 26.59
N ALA A 18 7.75 46.74 26.37
CA ALA A 18 6.70 46.00 27.08
C ALA A 18 7.25 44.63 27.49
N ARG A 19 7.60 44.57 28.78
CA ARG A 19 7.78 43.37 29.57
C ARG A 19 6.60 42.41 29.33
N GLN A 20 6.93 41.23 28.83
CA GLN A 20 6.46 39.93 29.32
C GLN A 20 5.06 39.88 29.95
N ILE A 21 4.04 39.41 29.21
CA ILE A 21 3.03 38.47 29.73
C ILE A 21 2.64 37.47 28.62
N ASN A 22 3.19 36.26 28.78
CA ASN A 22 2.70 34.91 28.46
C ASN A 22 1.52 34.68 27.49
N GLY A 23 1.70 33.69 26.62
CA GLY A 23 0.56 32.84 26.22
C GLY A 23 0.56 32.19 24.84
N ARG A 24 1.71 31.83 24.25
CA ARG A 24 1.72 30.89 23.12
C ARG A 24 2.88 29.90 23.27
N LEU A 25 2.62 28.82 23.99
CA LEU A 25 3.43 27.62 23.90
C LEU A 25 3.35 27.14 22.46
N SER A 26 4.49 27.23 21.77
CA SER A 26 4.72 26.59 20.49
C SER A 26 4.47 25.09 20.64
N VAL A 27 3.33 24.63 20.14
CA VAL A 27 2.99 23.20 19.98
C VAL A 27 3.90 22.47 18.97
N TYR A 28 4.94 23.14 18.48
CA TYR A 28 5.89 22.61 17.49
C TYR A 28 7.24 22.15 18.07
N SER A 29 7.42 22.12 19.40
CA SER A 29 8.66 21.61 20.00
C SER A 29 8.63 20.12 20.36
N TYR A 30 7.51 19.42 20.16
CA TYR A 30 7.31 18.01 20.53
C TYR A 30 7.30 17.04 19.32
N TRP A 31 7.85 17.47 18.18
CA TRP A 31 7.92 16.69 16.94
C TRP A 31 9.36 16.42 16.48
N LYS A 32 10.34 16.60 17.38
CA LYS A 32 11.77 16.46 17.09
C LYS A 32 12.37 15.08 17.44
N GLU A 33 11.58 14.17 17.99
CA GLU A 33 12.06 12.85 18.47
C GLU A 33 11.59 11.64 17.65
N PHE A 34 10.84 11.85 16.57
CA PHE A 34 10.63 10.81 15.55
C PHE A 34 11.57 11.09 14.40
N ASP A 35 12.66 10.34 14.33
CA ASP A 35 13.58 10.37 13.20
C ASP A 35 12.80 9.95 11.94
N PRO A 36 12.48 10.87 11.02
CA PRO A 36 11.81 10.49 9.79
C PRO A 36 12.88 9.82 8.93
N ILE A 37 12.74 8.51 8.70
CA ILE A 37 13.45 7.81 7.61
C ILE A 37 13.45 8.77 6.41
N THR A 38 14.63 9.20 5.98
CA THR A 38 14.70 10.15 4.86
C THR A 38 14.14 9.48 3.61
N ALA A 39 13.68 10.26 2.63
CA ALA A 39 13.16 9.66 1.38
C ALA A 39 14.22 8.78 0.68
N GLU A 40 15.51 9.09 0.85
CA GLU A 40 16.63 8.29 0.35
C GLU A 40 16.79 6.97 1.13
N ASP A 41 16.65 7.02 2.46
CA ASP A 41 16.65 5.81 3.30
C ASP A 41 15.45 4.90 3.03
N GLU A 42 14.26 5.47 2.78
CA GLU A 42 13.06 4.71 2.42
C GLU A 42 13.24 4.02 1.06
N ALA A 43 13.83 4.71 0.08
CA ALA A 43 14.17 4.12 -1.21
C ALA A 43 15.19 3.00 -1.08
N GLY A 44 16.26 3.20 -0.31
CA GLY A 44 17.25 2.16 -0.03
C GLY A 44 16.63 0.93 0.63
N ALA A 45 15.75 1.13 1.62
CA ALA A 45 15.06 0.06 2.32
C ALA A 45 14.14 -0.76 1.39
N ILE A 46 13.37 -0.11 0.51
CA ILE A 46 12.49 -0.80 -0.45
C ILE A 46 13.30 -1.62 -1.46
N HIS A 47 14.41 -1.08 -1.99
CA HIS A 47 15.29 -1.83 -2.89
C HIS A 47 15.94 -3.02 -2.19
N GLN A 48 16.39 -2.84 -0.94
CA GLN A 48 16.97 -3.93 -0.16
C GLN A 48 15.93 -5.02 0.13
N MET A 49 14.73 -4.64 0.54
CA MET A 49 13.60 -5.55 0.75
C MET A 49 13.32 -6.38 -0.51
N ALA A 50 13.16 -5.74 -1.67
CA ALA A 50 12.91 -6.40 -2.94
C ALA A 50 14.04 -7.38 -3.33
N ARG A 51 15.31 -6.99 -3.13
CA ARG A 51 16.47 -7.86 -3.36
C ARG A 51 16.50 -9.06 -2.42
N ARG A 52 16.20 -8.87 -1.13
CA ARG A 52 16.12 -9.97 -0.17
C ARG A 52 15.00 -10.93 -0.56
N MET A 53 13.84 -10.42 -0.95
CA MET A 53 12.72 -11.25 -1.44
C MET A 53 13.17 -12.08 -2.65
N ALA A 54 13.77 -11.44 -3.66
CA ALA A 54 14.28 -12.13 -4.84
C ALA A 54 15.33 -13.21 -4.52
N ALA A 55 16.01 -13.14 -3.38
CA ALA A 55 16.98 -14.16 -2.96
C ALA A 55 16.35 -15.37 -2.24
N ALA A 56 15.09 -15.30 -1.80
CA ALA A 56 14.42 -16.41 -1.12
C ALA A 56 14.29 -17.62 -2.06
N VAL A 57 14.64 -18.82 -1.59
CA VAL A 57 14.61 -20.04 -2.42
C VAL A 57 13.31 -20.82 -2.19
N THR A 58 12.93 -20.98 -0.92
CA THR A 58 11.72 -21.70 -0.52
C THR A 58 10.58 -20.77 -0.15
N LYS A 59 9.36 -21.29 -0.17
CA LYS A 59 8.18 -20.57 0.32
C LYS A 59 8.29 -20.23 1.81
N GLY A 60 8.93 -21.10 2.59
CA GLY A 60 9.24 -20.85 3.99
C GLY A 60 10.19 -19.67 4.19
N ASP A 61 11.30 -19.62 3.43
CA ASP A 61 12.26 -18.50 3.48
C ASP A 61 11.57 -17.17 3.16
N LEU A 62 10.75 -17.17 2.10
CA LEU A 62 9.98 -15.99 1.72
C LEU A 62 8.98 -15.61 2.83
N GLY A 63 8.21 -16.56 3.37
CA GLY A 63 7.26 -16.31 4.44
C GLY A 63 7.90 -15.73 5.71
N LEU A 64 9.08 -16.22 6.11
CA LEU A 64 9.85 -15.68 7.23
C LEU A 64 10.29 -14.23 6.95
N LEU A 65 10.82 -13.96 5.77
CA LEU A 65 11.25 -12.62 5.36
C LEU A 65 10.06 -11.65 5.33
N LEU A 66 8.95 -12.04 4.70
CA LEU A 66 7.74 -11.21 4.62
C LEU A 66 7.22 -10.89 6.03
N ALA A 67 7.19 -11.88 6.93
CA ALA A 67 6.78 -11.67 8.31
C ALA A 67 7.69 -10.67 9.06
N GLU A 68 8.99 -10.73 8.83
CA GLU A 68 9.95 -9.75 9.38
C GLU A 68 9.65 -8.34 8.87
N GLU A 69 9.47 -8.16 7.56
CA GLU A 69 9.26 -6.85 6.94
C GLU A 69 7.91 -6.24 7.32
N VAL A 70 6.81 -7.02 7.35
CA VAL A 70 5.51 -6.49 7.79
C VAL A 70 5.47 -6.17 9.28
N SER A 71 6.29 -6.84 10.10
CA SER A 71 6.39 -6.54 11.55
C SER A 71 7.03 -5.19 11.85
N ARG A 72 7.66 -4.55 10.85
CA ARG A 72 8.21 -3.19 10.95
C ARG A 72 7.14 -2.10 10.77
N TYR A 73 5.91 -2.47 10.46
CA TYR A 73 4.78 -1.54 10.38
C TYR A 73 4.18 -1.38 11.76
N SER A 74 4.18 -0.15 12.25
CA SER A 74 3.56 0.21 13.52
C SER A 74 2.03 0.14 13.43
N LEU A 75 1.35 0.12 14.58
CA LEU A 75 -0.10 0.27 14.61
C LEU A 75 -0.57 1.55 13.90
N MET A 76 0.18 2.65 14.05
CA MET A 76 -0.09 3.91 13.37
C MET A 76 0.00 3.75 11.85
N ASP A 77 1.04 3.06 11.33
CA ASP A 77 1.16 2.77 9.89
C ASP A 77 -0.07 2.01 9.38
N LEU A 78 -0.47 0.95 10.10
CA LEU A 78 -1.62 0.11 9.72
C LEU A 78 -2.94 0.90 9.75
N GLN A 79 -3.11 1.82 10.70
CA GLN A 79 -4.26 2.72 10.75
C GLN A 79 -4.30 3.68 9.56
N ILE A 80 -3.16 4.24 9.16
CA ILE A 80 -3.08 5.13 7.99
C ILE A 80 -3.38 4.33 6.70
N ILE A 81 -2.77 3.14 6.56
CA ILE A 81 -3.05 2.23 5.43
C ILE A 81 -4.54 1.89 5.36
N GLY A 82 -5.14 1.51 6.48
CA GLY A 82 -6.57 1.18 6.55
C GLY A 82 -7.47 2.36 6.24
N GLY A 83 -7.14 3.56 6.73
CA GLY A 83 -7.88 4.78 6.43
C GLY A 83 -7.85 5.15 4.95
N ARG A 84 -6.71 4.95 4.27
CA ARG A 84 -6.58 5.17 2.82
C ARG A 84 -7.39 4.17 2.02
N LEU A 85 -7.27 2.88 2.35
CA LEU A 85 -8.07 1.82 1.72
C LEU A 85 -9.56 2.08 1.89
N HIS A 86 -10.00 2.44 3.10
CA HIS A 86 -11.39 2.78 3.37
C HIS A 86 -11.86 3.97 2.53
N ALA A 87 -11.03 5.02 2.40
CA ALA A 87 -11.34 6.17 1.57
C ALA A 87 -11.53 5.81 0.09
N GLU A 88 -10.77 4.85 -0.45
CA GLU A 88 -10.97 4.34 -1.80
C GLU A 88 -12.29 3.56 -1.92
N ILE A 89 -12.58 2.67 -0.96
CA ILE A 89 -13.79 1.84 -0.99
C ILE A 89 -15.07 2.70 -0.94
N ILE A 90 -15.16 3.71 -0.08
CA ILE A 90 -16.38 4.52 0.06
C ILE A 90 -16.74 5.31 -1.21
N ARG A 91 -15.80 5.49 -2.15
CA ARG A 91 -16.04 6.15 -3.44
C ARG A 91 -16.65 5.23 -4.49
N LEU A 92 -16.55 3.91 -4.32
CA LEU A 92 -17.14 2.94 -5.23
C LEU A 92 -18.67 3.09 -5.27
N PRO A 93 -19.34 2.86 -6.42
CA PRO A 93 -20.80 2.96 -6.50
C PRO A 93 -21.50 1.81 -5.75
N GLU A 94 -22.71 2.07 -5.26
CA GLU A 94 -23.63 1.00 -4.84
C GLU A 94 -24.26 0.32 -6.09
N PRO A 95 -24.58 -0.98 -6.05
CA PRO A 95 -24.41 -1.92 -4.94
C PRO A 95 -23.01 -2.55 -4.86
N TYR A 96 -22.12 -2.23 -5.80
CA TYR A 96 -20.79 -2.84 -5.93
C TYR A 96 -19.93 -2.68 -4.67
N ARG A 97 -19.93 -1.47 -4.08
CA ARG A 97 -19.24 -1.15 -2.83
C ARG A 97 -19.51 -2.16 -1.71
N LYS A 98 -20.79 -2.45 -1.44
CA LYS A 98 -21.19 -3.40 -0.38
C LYS A 98 -20.68 -4.81 -0.66
N GLN A 99 -20.67 -5.22 -1.92
CA GLN A 99 -20.26 -6.57 -2.30
C GLN A 99 -18.74 -6.72 -2.21
N VAL A 100 -17.96 -5.70 -2.59
CA VAL A 100 -16.50 -5.79 -2.69
C VAL A 100 -15.77 -5.46 -1.38
N HIS A 101 -16.38 -4.66 -0.49
CA HIS A 101 -15.75 -4.21 0.77
C HIS A 101 -15.17 -5.36 1.63
N PRO A 102 -15.88 -6.49 1.86
CA PRO A 102 -15.33 -7.61 2.63
C PRO A 102 -14.07 -8.19 2.00
N PHE A 103 -14.04 -8.32 0.67
CA PHE A 103 -12.92 -8.92 -0.07
C PHE A 103 -11.68 -8.03 -0.06
N ILE A 104 -11.84 -6.71 -0.20
CA ILE A 104 -10.71 -5.77 -0.17
C ILE A 104 -10.06 -5.77 1.22
N THR A 105 -10.88 -5.80 2.28
CA THR A 105 -10.38 -5.91 3.65
C THR A 105 -9.63 -7.23 3.87
N GLU A 106 -10.20 -8.34 3.40
CA GLU A 106 -9.59 -9.67 3.51
C GLU A 106 -8.27 -9.78 2.74
N GLN A 107 -8.23 -9.25 1.51
CA GLN A 107 -7.06 -9.24 0.66
C GLN A 107 -5.84 -8.60 1.35
N LEU A 108 -6.05 -7.52 2.10
CA LEU A 108 -4.95 -6.78 2.72
C LEU A 108 -4.74 -7.17 4.18
N PHE A 109 -5.75 -6.97 5.03
CA PHE A 109 -5.62 -7.19 6.47
C PHE A 109 -5.82 -8.64 6.89
N GLY A 110 -6.67 -9.39 6.17
CA GLY A 110 -6.83 -10.84 6.37
C GLY A 110 -5.53 -11.58 6.06
N ALA A 111 -4.95 -11.33 4.89
CA ALA A 111 -3.66 -11.89 4.49
C ALA A 111 -2.51 -11.45 5.41
N HIS A 112 -2.44 -10.18 5.82
CA HIS A 112 -1.48 -9.71 6.83
C HIS A 112 -1.62 -10.48 8.16
N HIS A 113 -2.85 -10.65 8.64
CA HIS A 113 -3.11 -11.41 9.87
C HIS A 113 -2.68 -12.87 9.74
N GLN A 114 -3.01 -13.51 8.61
CA GLN A 114 -2.65 -14.89 8.33
C GLN A 114 -1.12 -15.07 8.26
N LEU A 115 -0.41 -14.15 7.61
CA LEU A 115 1.06 -14.13 7.56
C LEU A 115 1.67 -14.14 8.97
N LEU A 116 1.23 -13.23 9.84
CA LEU A 116 1.72 -13.17 11.22
C LEU A 116 1.31 -14.40 12.05
N ALA A 117 0.10 -14.94 11.84
CA ALA A 117 -0.34 -16.16 12.51
C ALA A 117 0.53 -17.36 12.13
N MET A 118 0.81 -17.54 10.84
CA MET A 118 1.71 -18.59 10.34
C MET A 118 3.14 -18.41 10.88
N HIS A 119 3.66 -17.18 10.90
CA HIS A 119 4.97 -16.89 11.48
C HIS A 119 5.06 -17.30 12.95
N ARG A 120 4.10 -16.88 13.78
CA ARG A 120 4.08 -17.18 15.23
C ARG A 120 3.93 -18.67 15.53
N SER A 121 3.18 -19.39 14.70
CA SER A 121 3.05 -20.84 14.82
C SER A 121 4.29 -21.62 14.36
N GLY A 122 5.28 -20.95 13.78
CA GLY A 122 6.47 -21.58 13.22
C GLY A 122 6.23 -22.30 11.88
N ARG A 123 5.05 -22.12 11.26
CA ARG A 123 4.63 -22.84 10.03
C ARG A 123 5.61 -22.69 8.87
N PHE A 124 6.23 -21.53 8.70
CA PHE A 124 7.20 -21.30 7.63
C PHE A 124 8.47 -22.14 7.76
N ARG A 125 8.85 -22.55 8.97
CA ARG A 125 10.04 -23.40 9.19
C ARG A 125 9.87 -24.81 8.61
N SER A 126 8.64 -25.26 8.39
CA SER A 126 8.34 -26.55 7.77
C SER A 126 7.98 -26.46 6.28
N MET A 127 8.03 -25.27 5.68
CA MET A 127 7.76 -25.05 4.25
C MET A 127 9.08 -25.00 3.48
N THR A 128 9.56 -26.17 3.06
CA THR A 128 10.83 -26.31 2.31
C THR A 128 10.64 -26.41 0.81
N GLU A 129 9.40 -26.40 0.34
CA GLU A 129 9.08 -26.40 -1.08
C GLU A 129 9.62 -25.13 -1.77
N PRO A 130 10.11 -25.25 -3.01
CA PRO A 130 10.54 -24.10 -3.78
C PRO A 130 9.35 -23.20 -4.12
N ILE A 131 9.63 -21.94 -4.42
CA ILE A 131 8.65 -21.03 -5.02
C ILE A 131 8.21 -21.61 -6.38
N THR A 132 6.90 -21.81 -6.57
CA THR A 132 6.31 -22.57 -7.68
C THR A 132 6.71 -22.01 -9.05
N ASP A 133 6.50 -20.72 -9.28
CA ASP A 133 6.97 -20.02 -10.47
C ASP A 133 8.07 -19.03 -10.10
N ARG A 134 9.31 -19.51 -10.18
CA ARG A 134 10.49 -18.73 -9.79
C ARG A 134 10.74 -17.54 -10.71
N ALA A 135 10.47 -17.67 -12.00
CA ALA A 135 10.74 -16.61 -12.96
C ALA A 135 9.79 -15.43 -12.71
N THR A 136 8.48 -15.70 -12.67
CA THR A 136 7.45 -14.70 -12.38
C THR A 136 7.66 -14.04 -11.01
N PHE A 137 8.10 -14.81 -10.00
CA PHE A 137 8.42 -14.24 -8.69
C PHE A 137 9.58 -13.23 -8.72
N VAL A 138 10.65 -13.53 -9.45
CA VAL A 138 11.79 -12.59 -9.57
C VAL A 138 11.38 -11.33 -10.30
N GLU A 139 10.55 -11.45 -11.34
CA GLU A 139 9.98 -10.29 -12.04
C GLU A 139 9.10 -9.45 -11.11
N PHE A 140 8.26 -10.09 -10.29
CA PHE A 140 7.49 -9.40 -9.26
C PHE A 140 8.39 -8.60 -8.33
N CYS A 141 9.48 -9.20 -7.82
CA CYS A 141 10.41 -8.50 -6.93
C CYS A 141 11.09 -7.31 -7.62
N ASN A 142 11.51 -7.45 -8.88
CA ASN A 142 12.17 -6.39 -9.64
C ASN A 142 11.23 -5.20 -9.90
N MET A 143 9.93 -5.45 -9.99
CA MET A 143 8.89 -4.44 -10.21
C MET A 143 8.63 -3.57 -8.96
N ILE A 144 8.80 -4.13 -7.74
CA ILE A 144 8.40 -3.48 -6.48
C ILE A 144 8.97 -2.06 -6.31
N PRO A 145 10.27 -1.79 -6.49
CA PRO A 145 10.80 -0.45 -6.25
C PRO A 145 10.12 0.60 -7.13
N ASP A 146 10.03 0.37 -8.43
CA ASP A 146 9.39 1.29 -9.36
C ASP A 146 7.89 1.44 -9.05
N GLY A 147 7.21 0.34 -8.71
CA GLY A 147 5.81 0.34 -8.30
C GLY A 147 5.55 1.16 -7.02
N CYS A 148 6.48 1.12 -6.06
CA CYS A 148 6.39 1.91 -4.83
C CYS A 148 6.57 3.41 -5.09
N PHE A 149 7.46 3.79 -6.00
CA PHE A 149 7.82 5.19 -6.26
C PHE A 149 7.04 5.84 -7.42
N ARG A 150 6.21 5.07 -8.15
CA ARG A 150 5.33 5.63 -9.20
C ARG A 150 4.52 6.81 -8.67
N ARG A 151 4.40 7.89 -9.43
CA ARG A 151 3.48 8.98 -9.04
C ARG A 151 2.04 8.57 -9.33
N ASP A 152 1.14 8.85 -8.40
CA ASP A 152 -0.30 8.76 -8.67
C ASP A 152 -0.63 9.80 -9.75
N GLU A 153 -0.92 9.35 -10.97
CA GLU A 153 -1.28 10.21 -12.12
C GLU A 153 -2.74 10.68 -12.08
N SER A 154 -3.52 10.23 -11.08
CA SER A 154 -4.94 10.57 -11.00
C SER A 154 -5.15 12.09 -10.85
N PRO A 155 -5.94 12.72 -11.74
CA PRO A 155 -6.31 14.13 -11.62
C PRO A 155 -7.26 14.38 -10.45
N GLU A 156 -7.89 13.33 -9.91
CA GLU A 156 -8.73 13.42 -8.72
C GLU A 156 -7.86 13.61 -7.49
N ARG A 157 -8.03 14.74 -6.79
CA ARG A 157 -7.37 15.00 -5.52
C ARG A 157 -7.89 14.04 -4.45
N ILE A 158 -7.26 12.88 -4.34
CA ILE A 158 -7.42 12.02 -3.17
C ILE A 158 -6.77 12.78 -2.00
N PRO A 159 -7.47 12.99 -0.86
CA PRO A 159 -6.91 13.71 0.28
C PRO A 159 -5.65 13.03 0.86
N PHE A 160 -5.48 11.74 0.58
CA PHE A 160 -4.41 10.91 1.07
C PHE A 160 -3.78 10.15 -0.10
N ARG A 161 -2.65 10.66 -0.61
CA ARG A 161 -1.86 9.93 -1.62
C ARG A 161 -1.21 8.71 -1.00
N ASN A 162 -1.07 7.64 -1.79
CA ASN A 162 -0.31 6.48 -1.35
C ASN A 162 1.18 6.86 -1.23
N THR A 163 1.84 6.42 -0.16
CA THR A 163 3.29 6.61 0.00
C THR A 163 4.01 5.35 -0.46
N PRO A 164 5.32 5.41 -0.76
CA PRO A 164 6.12 4.23 -1.07
C PRO A 164 5.97 3.12 -0.01
N ARG A 165 6.05 3.47 1.29
CA ARG A 165 5.76 2.53 2.40
C ARG A 165 4.36 1.87 2.32
N HIS A 166 3.32 2.59 1.94
CA HIS A 166 1.98 2.00 1.82
C HIS A 166 1.91 0.98 0.68
N ARG A 167 2.55 1.29 -0.45
CA ARG A 167 2.59 0.37 -1.59
C ARG A 167 3.49 -0.83 -1.33
N ALA A 168 4.60 -0.63 -0.61
CA ALA A 168 5.46 -1.71 -0.17
C ALA A 168 4.68 -2.72 0.70
N PHE A 169 3.84 -2.24 1.62
CA PHE A 169 2.96 -3.11 2.41
C PHE A 169 2.03 -3.94 1.52
N TYR A 170 1.39 -3.31 0.53
CA TYR A 170 0.52 -4.01 -0.42
C TYR A 170 1.27 -5.10 -1.20
N TYR A 171 2.48 -4.83 -1.68
CA TYR A 171 3.28 -5.84 -2.38
C TYR A 171 3.77 -6.96 -1.46
N LEU A 172 4.16 -6.67 -0.21
CA LEU A 172 4.56 -7.70 0.77
C LEU A 172 3.42 -8.68 1.04
N VAL A 173 2.21 -8.15 1.29
CA VAL A 173 1.03 -8.98 1.55
C VAL A 173 0.60 -9.73 0.29
N SER A 174 0.68 -9.10 -0.88
CA SER A 174 0.38 -9.76 -2.16
C SER A 174 1.37 -10.90 -2.44
N ALA A 175 2.66 -10.71 -2.15
CA ALA A 175 3.67 -11.74 -2.32
C ALA A 175 3.41 -12.97 -1.44
N PHE A 176 2.93 -12.75 -0.21
CA PHE A 176 2.52 -13.84 0.67
C PHE A 176 1.38 -14.65 0.04
N THR A 177 0.32 -13.99 -0.41
CA THR A 177 -0.82 -14.67 -1.03
C THR A 177 -0.42 -15.41 -2.31
N ILE A 178 0.31 -14.74 -3.19
CA ILE A 178 0.64 -15.24 -4.54
C ILE A 178 1.71 -16.33 -4.53
N PHE A 179 2.82 -16.12 -3.81
CA PHE A 179 4.01 -16.96 -3.93
C PHE A 179 4.28 -17.87 -2.74
N VAL A 180 3.67 -17.58 -1.57
CA VAL A 180 3.78 -18.46 -0.40
C VAL A 180 2.55 -19.37 -0.30
N LEU A 181 1.36 -18.87 -0.60
CA LEU A 181 0.12 -19.67 -0.54
C LEU A 181 -0.35 -20.21 -1.90
N ASP A 182 0.27 -19.81 -3.00
CA ASP A 182 -0.17 -20.11 -4.38
C ASP A 182 -1.64 -19.73 -4.64
N ARG A 183 -2.08 -18.62 -4.05
CA ARG A 183 -3.47 -18.13 -4.14
C ARG A 183 -3.56 -16.89 -5.03
N PRO A 184 -4.73 -16.61 -5.61
CA PRO A 184 -4.92 -15.41 -6.42
C PRO A 184 -4.70 -14.15 -5.57
N GLY A 185 -4.14 -13.11 -6.19
CA GLY A 185 -3.91 -11.82 -5.53
C GLY A 185 -5.21 -11.15 -5.04
N HIS A 186 -6.32 -11.43 -5.72
CA HIS A 186 -7.68 -11.10 -5.26
C HIS A 186 -8.36 -12.35 -4.70
N PRO A 187 -9.06 -12.29 -3.55
CA PRO A 187 -9.66 -13.47 -2.95
C PRO A 187 -10.77 -14.09 -3.82
N VAL A 188 -10.93 -15.42 -3.72
CA VAL A 188 -12.01 -16.16 -4.39
C VAL A 188 -13.37 -15.57 -4.01
N GLY A 189 -14.24 -15.38 -5.00
CA GLY A 189 -15.57 -14.78 -4.87
C GLY A 189 -15.59 -13.26 -5.01
N MET A 190 -14.43 -12.58 -4.99
CA MET A 190 -14.35 -11.13 -5.13
C MET A 190 -15.00 -10.69 -6.45
N PRO A 191 -16.01 -9.79 -6.42
CA PRO A 191 -16.65 -9.29 -7.63
C PRO A 191 -15.78 -8.25 -8.31
N PHE A 192 -15.87 -8.21 -9.63
CA PHE A 192 -15.37 -7.13 -10.47
C PHE A 192 -16.53 -6.43 -11.19
N PRO A 193 -16.31 -5.20 -11.69
CA PRO A 193 -17.27 -4.53 -12.57
C PRO A 193 -17.64 -5.43 -13.76
N GLY A 194 -18.91 -5.43 -14.16
CA GLY A 194 -19.41 -6.32 -15.23
C GLY A 194 -19.95 -7.67 -14.76
N GLY A 195 -19.93 -7.95 -13.45
CA GLY A 195 -20.53 -9.16 -12.87
C GLY A 195 -19.57 -10.35 -12.74
N PHE A 196 -18.33 -10.18 -13.15
CA PHE A 196 -17.28 -11.19 -13.04
C PHE A 196 -16.85 -11.41 -11.59
N ARG A 197 -16.30 -12.60 -11.31
CA ARG A 197 -15.76 -12.97 -10.00
C ARG A 197 -14.48 -13.77 -10.16
N VAL A 198 -13.65 -13.77 -9.11
CA VAL A 198 -12.59 -14.76 -8.98
C VAL A 198 -13.22 -16.11 -8.63
N GLU A 199 -12.88 -17.15 -9.37
CA GLU A 199 -13.44 -18.49 -9.20
C GLU A 199 -12.35 -19.51 -8.87
N GLU A 200 -12.73 -20.59 -8.21
CA GLU A 200 -11.88 -21.75 -7.96
C GLU A 200 -12.59 -23.00 -8.48
N HIS A 201 -11.95 -23.71 -9.41
CA HIS A 201 -12.45 -24.96 -9.96
C HIS A 201 -11.33 -26.01 -9.91
N ASN A 202 -11.59 -27.13 -9.23
CA ASN A 202 -10.65 -28.26 -9.12
C ASN A 202 -9.23 -27.85 -8.68
N GLY A 203 -9.12 -26.90 -7.75
CA GLY A 203 -7.84 -26.39 -7.25
C GLY A 203 -7.11 -25.41 -8.18
N SER A 204 -7.72 -25.02 -9.31
CA SER A 204 -7.24 -23.96 -10.19
C SER A 204 -8.07 -22.69 -9.99
N PHE A 205 -7.42 -21.53 -10.06
CA PHE A 205 -8.07 -20.23 -9.90
C PHE A 205 -8.28 -19.55 -11.24
N TYR A 206 -9.37 -18.80 -11.39
CA TYR A 206 -9.72 -18.12 -12.63
C TYR A 206 -10.12 -16.67 -12.37
N CYS A 207 -9.67 -15.76 -13.23
CA CYS A 207 -9.97 -14.32 -13.13
C CYS A 207 -10.15 -13.72 -14.53
N LEU A 208 -11.39 -13.35 -14.87
CA LEU A 208 -11.78 -12.86 -16.20
C LEU A 208 -11.15 -11.52 -16.60
N ILE A 209 -10.66 -10.75 -15.64
CA ILE A 209 -10.06 -9.44 -15.88
C ILE A 209 -8.52 -9.49 -15.92
N ARG A 210 -7.89 -10.63 -15.70
CA ARG A 210 -6.43 -10.73 -15.61
C ARG A 210 -5.76 -10.17 -16.87
N ASP A 211 -6.19 -10.63 -18.04
CA ASP A 211 -5.57 -10.21 -19.30
C ASP A 211 -6.01 -8.81 -19.74
N ARG A 212 -7.12 -8.29 -19.19
CA ARG A 212 -7.60 -6.91 -19.43
C ARG A 212 -6.79 -5.89 -18.63
N GLU A 213 -6.35 -6.27 -17.44
CA GLU A 213 -5.58 -5.41 -16.54
C GLU A 213 -4.06 -5.60 -16.67
N LYS A 214 -3.59 -6.41 -17.62
CA LYS A 214 -2.14 -6.68 -17.80
C LYS A 214 -1.33 -5.44 -18.17
N ASP A 215 -1.97 -4.50 -18.86
CA ASP A 215 -1.36 -3.24 -19.28
C ASP A 215 -1.33 -2.19 -18.17
N VAL A 216 -1.93 -2.48 -17.00
CA VAL A 216 -1.84 -1.60 -15.83
C VAL A 216 -0.43 -1.70 -15.24
N PRO A 217 0.37 -0.61 -15.29
CA PRO A 217 1.74 -0.63 -14.80
C PRO A 217 1.78 -1.02 -13.32
N PHE A 218 2.70 -1.92 -12.96
CA PHE A 218 2.95 -2.35 -11.58
C PHE A 218 1.77 -3.12 -10.93
N SER A 219 0.79 -3.56 -11.71
CA SER A 219 -0.32 -4.37 -11.21
C SER A 219 0.12 -5.76 -10.78
N ILE A 220 -0.42 -6.26 -9.66
CA ILE A 220 -0.20 -7.64 -9.22
C ILE A 220 -0.87 -8.67 -10.15
N CYS A 221 -1.81 -8.23 -11.00
CA CYS A 221 -2.49 -9.09 -11.98
C CYS A 221 -1.49 -9.81 -12.90
N ASN A 222 -0.38 -9.15 -13.24
CA ASN A 222 0.69 -9.68 -14.08
C ASN A 222 1.43 -10.87 -13.44
N PHE A 223 1.29 -11.05 -12.13
CA PHE A 223 1.99 -12.06 -11.35
C PHE A 223 1.02 -13.04 -10.66
N CYS A 224 -0.28 -12.85 -10.86
CA CYS A 224 -1.32 -13.65 -10.23
C CYS A 224 -1.37 -15.06 -10.86
N PRO A 225 -1.47 -16.15 -10.06
CA PRO A 225 -1.53 -17.51 -10.58
C PRO A 225 -2.90 -17.86 -11.18
N ALA A 226 -3.90 -16.98 -11.06
CA ALA A 226 -5.19 -17.19 -11.67
C ALA A 226 -5.08 -17.23 -13.21
N LEU A 227 -5.76 -18.18 -13.82
CA LEU A 227 -5.85 -18.33 -15.26
C LEU A 227 -6.90 -17.38 -15.83
N GLN A 228 -6.70 -16.98 -17.08
CA GLN A 228 -7.76 -16.34 -17.87
C GLN A 228 -8.78 -17.42 -18.27
N THR A 229 -10.07 -17.18 -18.03
CA THR A 229 -11.15 -18.01 -18.58
C THR A 229 -11.48 -17.58 -20.01
N GLU A 230 -11.84 -18.53 -20.87
CA GLU A 230 -12.10 -18.31 -22.31
C GLU A 230 -13.34 -17.46 -22.62
N ASP A 231 -14.21 -17.21 -21.63
CA ASP A 231 -15.46 -16.44 -21.79
C ASP A 231 -15.35 -14.96 -21.34
N GLY A 232 -14.20 -14.33 -21.62
CA GLY A 232 -13.89 -12.94 -21.24
C GLY A 232 -14.45 -11.88 -22.18
#